data_AF-A0A969ELY2-F1
#
_entry.id   AF-A0A969ELY2-F1
#
_cell.length_a   1.000
_cell.length_b   1.000
_cell.length_c   1.000
_cell.angle_alpha   90.00
_cell.angle_beta   90.00
_cell.angle_gamma   90.00
#
_symmetry.space_group_name_H-M   'P 1'
#
loop_
_entity.id
_entity.type
_entity.pdbx_description
1 polymer ?
#
loop_
_entity_poly.entity_id
_entity_poly.type
_entity_poly.pdbx_seq_one_letter_code
_entity_poly.pdbx_strand_id
1 'polypeptide(L)'
;MWVAIPGYESGKINTAYQLGEAYQVSGSGPGLAMKTIELLFGLPVDYYVQVDFSLFERFIDEIGGVKLDIPEPVEVVVRDGNPKTIQPGLHTLPGNVTLAYVRARNTSGG
;
A
#
# COMPACT_ATOMS: atom_id res chain seq x y z
N MET A 1 -4.66 -10.28 -7.98
CA MET A 1 -6.09 -10.47 -8.34
C MET A 1 -6.31 -10.04 -9.78
N TRP A 2 -7.00 -10.85 -10.58
CA TRP A 2 -7.33 -10.57 -11.98
C TRP A 2 -8.80 -10.17 -12.11
N VAL A 3 -9.11 -9.06 -12.78
CA VAL A 3 -10.44 -8.43 -12.78
C VAL A 3 -10.76 -7.77 -14.12
N ALA A 4 -12.05 -7.57 -14.40
CA ALA A 4 -12.48 -6.72 -15.51
C ALA A 4 -12.19 -5.24 -15.18
N ILE A 5 -11.64 -4.49 -16.13
CA ILE A 5 -11.33 -3.06 -15.99
C ILE A 5 -12.24 -2.28 -16.95
N PRO A 6 -13.10 -1.36 -16.47
CA PRO A 6 -14.07 -0.66 -17.31
C PRO A 6 -13.42 0.07 -18.50
N GLY A 7 -13.77 -0.32 -19.72
CA GLY A 7 -13.24 0.27 -20.95
C GLY A 7 -11.88 -0.29 -21.43
N TYR A 8 -11.36 -1.33 -20.78
CA TYR A 8 -10.06 -1.95 -21.10
C TYR A 8 -10.13 -3.47 -21.03
N GLU A 9 -9.05 -4.15 -21.45
CA GLU A 9 -8.91 -5.59 -21.21
C GLU A 9 -8.84 -5.91 -19.72
N SER A 10 -9.24 -7.12 -19.36
CA SER A 10 -9.07 -7.62 -18.00
C SER A 10 -7.59 -7.70 -17.64
N GLY A 11 -7.27 -7.42 -16.39
CA GLY A 11 -5.87 -7.35 -15.94
C GLY A 11 -5.74 -7.50 -14.44
N LYS A 12 -4.52 -7.28 -13.93
CA LYS A 12 -4.31 -7.18 -12.49
C LYS A 12 -5.08 -5.96 -11.97
N ILE A 13 -5.72 -6.08 -10.81
CA ILE A 13 -6.55 -4.99 -10.26
C ILE A 13 -5.81 -3.65 -10.14
N ASN A 14 -4.51 -3.67 -9.84
CA ASN A 14 -3.69 -2.45 -9.74
C ASN A 14 -3.33 -1.83 -11.10
N THR A 15 -3.53 -2.53 -12.22
CA THR A 15 -3.35 -2.00 -13.58
C THR A 15 -4.38 -0.92 -13.90
N ALA A 16 -5.58 -0.97 -13.31
CA ALA A 16 -6.61 0.06 -13.48
C ALA A 16 -6.08 1.47 -13.14
N TYR A 17 -5.31 1.60 -12.05
CA TYR A 17 -4.68 2.87 -11.69
C TYR A 17 -3.74 3.37 -12.79
N GLN A 18 -2.86 2.50 -13.30
CA GLN A 18 -1.88 2.87 -14.32
C GLN A 18 -2.55 3.30 -15.62
N LEU A 19 -3.59 2.59 -16.06
CA LEU A 19 -4.36 2.93 -17.25
C LEU A 19 -5.10 4.26 -17.09
N GLY A 20 -5.68 4.51 -15.90
CA GLY A 20 -6.39 5.74 -15.61
C GLY A 20 -5.49 6.97 -15.72
N GLU A 21 -4.26 6.89 -15.19
CA GLU A 21 -3.24 7.93 -15.35
C GLU A 21 -2.80 8.06 -16.82
N ALA A 22 -2.41 6.96 -17.46
CA ALA A 22 -1.81 6.97 -18.79
C ALA A 22 -2.74 7.51 -19.87
N TYR A 23 -4.03 7.21 -19.77
CA TYR A 23 -5.05 7.62 -20.75
C TYR A 23 -5.90 8.80 -20.27
N GLN A 24 -5.53 9.45 -19.16
CA GLN A 24 -6.22 10.63 -18.62
C GLN A 24 -7.74 10.41 -18.49
N VAL A 25 -8.12 9.23 -18.01
CA VAL A 25 -9.52 8.87 -17.77
C VAL A 25 -10.11 9.86 -16.76
N SER A 26 -11.41 10.12 -16.81
CA SER A 26 -12.09 10.94 -15.81
C SER A 26 -11.81 10.42 -14.39
N GLY A 27 -11.22 11.27 -13.55
CA GLY A 27 -10.75 10.91 -12.20
C GLY A 27 -9.32 10.33 -12.15
N SER A 28 -8.60 10.29 -13.27
CA SER A 28 -7.26 9.72 -13.46
C SER A 28 -7.13 8.28 -12.96
N GLY A 29 -5.95 7.88 -12.48
CA GLY A 29 -5.71 6.57 -11.89
C GLY A 29 -6.67 6.19 -10.77
N PRO A 30 -6.89 7.06 -9.76
CA PRO A 30 -7.86 6.79 -8.70
C PRO A 30 -9.27 6.55 -9.22
N GLY A 31 -9.73 7.35 -10.18
CA GLY A 31 -11.07 7.23 -10.75
C GLY A 31 -11.31 5.90 -11.45
N LEU A 32 -10.36 5.41 -12.26
CA LEU A 32 -10.49 4.11 -12.91
C LEU A 32 -10.34 2.95 -11.92
N ALA A 33 -9.46 3.08 -10.92
CA ALA A 33 -9.34 2.09 -9.86
C ALA A 33 -10.62 1.96 -9.03
N MET A 34 -11.25 3.08 -8.64
CA MET A 34 -12.54 3.09 -7.93
C MET A 34 -13.61 2.37 -8.75
N LYS A 35 -13.81 2.76 -10.02
CA LYS A 35 -14.79 2.09 -10.91
C LYS A 35 -14.54 0.60 -11.07
N THR A 36 -13.28 0.18 -11.07
CA THR A 36 -12.90 -1.24 -11.16
C THR A 36 -13.29 -1.99 -9.89
N ILE A 37 -13.10 -1.40 -8.71
CA ILE A 37 -13.51 -1.96 -7.41
C ILE A 37 -15.04 -1.99 -7.31
N GLU A 38 -15.71 -0.90 -7.70
CA GLU A 38 -17.18 -0.81 -7.71
C GLU A 38 -17.80 -1.88 -8.61
N LEU A 39 -17.23 -2.10 -9.80
CA LEU A 39 -17.68 -3.15 -10.71
C LEU A 39 -17.46 -4.56 -10.14
N LEU A 40 -16.32 -4.78 -9.48
CA LEU A 40 -15.96 -6.09 -8.92
C LEU A 40 -16.87 -6.50 -7.76
N PHE A 41 -17.16 -5.57 -6.84
CA PHE A 41 -17.89 -5.86 -5.61
C PHE A 41 -19.36 -5.44 -5.65
N GLY A 42 -19.77 -4.62 -6.63
CA GLY A 42 -21.13 -4.08 -6.72
C GLY A 42 -21.46 -3.07 -5.62
N LEU A 43 -20.45 -2.48 -4.97
CA LEU A 43 -20.59 -1.52 -3.88
C LEU A 43 -19.96 -0.18 -4.29
N PRO A 44 -20.57 0.97 -3.90
CA PRO A 44 -20.00 2.28 -4.21
C PRO A 44 -18.70 2.53 -3.42
N VAL A 45 -17.80 3.33 -4.00
CA VAL A 45 -16.63 3.86 -3.31
C VAL A 45 -16.77 5.38 -3.20
N ASP A 46 -17.10 5.87 -2.00
CA ASP A 46 -17.39 7.30 -1.80
C ASP A 46 -16.12 8.17 -1.80
N TYR A 47 -15.01 7.64 -1.27
CA TYR A 47 -13.78 8.38 -1.04
C TYR A 47 -12.54 7.53 -1.32
N TYR A 48 -11.45 8.21 -1.69
CA TYR A 48 -10.13 7.61 -1.79
C TYR A 48 -9.09 8.51 -1.14
N VAL A 49 -7.98 7.90 -0.70
CA VAL A 49 -6.78 8.59 -0.24
C VAL A 49 -5.59 8.01 -0.98
N GLN A 50 -4.74 8.88 -1.51
CA GLN A 50 -3.49 8.50 -2.15
C GLN A 50 -2.32 9.03 -1.32
N VAL A 51 -1.44 8.13 -0.89
CA VAL A 51 -0.31 8.44 -0.02
C VAL A 51 0.97 7.91 -0.66
N ASP A 52 1.96 8.80 -0.83
CA ASP A 52 3.31 8.38 -1.21
C ASP A 52 4.13 7.98 0.03
N PHE A 53 5.31 7.40 -0.21
CA PHE A 53 6.17 6.92 0.88
C PHE A 53 6.66 8.00 1.83
N SER A 54 6.92 9.22 1.33
CA SER A 54 7.40 10.31 2.18
C SER A 54 6.29 10.86 3.06
N LEU A 55 5.07 10.98 2.53
CA LEU A 55 3.90 11.36 3.32
C LEU A 55 3.56 10.29 4.36
N PHE A 56 3.66 9.00 4.01
CA PHE A 56 3.45 7.89 4.95
C PHE A 56 4.40 7.97 6.14
N GLU A 57 5.72 8.06 5.89
CA GLU A 57 6.73 8.14 6.96
C GLU A 57 6.45 9.32 7.90
N ARG A 58 6.24 10.51 7.33
CA ARG A 58 5.96 11.72 8.09
C ARG A 58 4.69 11.62 8.92
N PHE A 59 3.60 11.12 8.33
CA PHE A 59 2.33 10.98 9.03
C PHE A 59 2.47 10.05 10.24
N ILE A 60 3.18 8.92 10.08
CA ILE A 60 3.43 8.00 11.20
C ILE A 60 4.27 8.65 12.30
N ASP A 61 5.31 9.41 11.94
CA ASP A 61 6.12 10.13 12.92
C ASP A 61 5.30 11.21 13.66
N GLU A 62 4.42 11.92 12.95
CA GLU A 62 3.53 12.96 13.51
C GLU A 62 2.53 12.40 14.53
N ILE A 63 2.06 11.15 14.36
CA ILE A 63 1.17 10.48 15.33
C ILE A 63 1.93 9.76 16.45
N GLY A 64 3.26 9.86 16.51
CA GLY A 64 4.08 9.25 17.55
C GLY A 64 4.48 7.79 17.31
N GLY A 65 4.40 7.32 16.06
CA GLY A 65 4.71 5.95 15.65
C GLY A 65 3.52 4.99 15.74
N VAL A 66 3.72 3.76 15.26
CA VAL A 66 2.69 2.69 15.29
C VAL A 66 3.10 1.61 16.28
N LYS A 67 2.17 1.26 17.17
CA LYS A 67 2.33 0.15 18.10
C LYS A 67 1.98 -1.17 17.41
N LEU A 68 2.94 -2.08 17.31
CA LEU A 68 2.81 -3.38 16.64
C LEU A 68 3.31 -4.49 17.56
N ASP A 69 2.57 -5.59 17.60
CA ASP A 69 3.00 -6.84 18.23
C ASP A 69 3.53 -7.78 17.15
N ILE A 70 4.84 -8.03 17.17
CA ILE A 70 5.55 -8.75 16.11
C ILE A 70 5.80 -10.18 16.59
N PRO A 71 5.25 -11.21 15.92
CA PRO A 71 5.30 -12.58 16.43
C PRO A 71 6.64 -13.29 16.18
N GLU A 72 7.36 -12.88 15.14
CA GLU A 72 8.61 -13.51 14.70
C GLU A 72 9.61 -12.44 14.22
N PRO A 73 10.93 -12.71 14.20
CA PRO A 73 11.89 -11.75 13.69
C PRO A 73 11.59 -11.36 12.24
N VAL A 74 11.53 -10.05 11.96
CA VAL A 74 11.30 -9.54 10.60
C VAL A 74 12.51 -8.75 10.14
N GLU A 75 13.10 -9.17 9.04
CA GLU A 75 14.13 -8.40 8.36
C GLU A 75 13.48 -7.36 7.43
N VAL A 76 13.84 -6.10 7.65
CA VAL A 76 13.36 -4.98 6.86
C VAL A 76 14.55 -4.21 6.32
N VAL A 77 14.41 -3.65 5.11
CA VAL A 77 15.39 -2.73 4.55
C VAL A 77 14.78 -1.34 4.59
N VAL A 78 15.32 -0.48 5.45
CA VAL A 78 14.90 0.93 5.51
C VAL A 78 15.44 1.69 4.29
N ARG A 79 14.85 2.86 4.01
CA ARG A 79 15.10 3.62 2.76
C ARG A 79 16.56 4.06 2.58
N ASP A 80 17.34 4.13 3.66
CA ASP A 80 18.78 4.42 3.63
C ASP A 80 19.64 3.20 3.19
N GLY A 81 19.00 2.06 2.91
CA GLY A 81 19.65 0.83 2.47
C GLY A 81 20.13 -0.08 3.60
N ASN A 82 20.00 0.34 4.87
CA ASN A 82 20.47 -0.45 5.99
C ASN A 82 19.45 -1.56 6.34
N PRO A 83 19.86 -2.84 6.34
CA PRO A 83 19.02 -3.90 6.86
C PRO A 83 18.85 -3.73 8.38
N LYS A 84 17.65 -3.97 8.87
CA LYS A 84 17.29 -4.00 10.28
C LYS A 84 16.48 -5.25 10.57
N THR A 85 16.78 -5.90 11.68
CA THR A 85 15.97 -6.99 12.20
C THR A 85 15.11 -6.45 13.33
N ILE A 86 13.80 -6.51 13.17
CA ILE A 86 12.86 -6.21 14.24
C ILE A 86 12.61 -7.51 15.00
N GLN A 87 12.93 -7.50 16.29
CA GLN A 87 12.78 -8.68 17.15
C GLN A 87 11.31 -8.89 17.52
N PRO A 88 10.90 -10.12 17.91
CA PRO A 88 9.56 -10.37 18.41
C PRO A 88 9.17 -9.49 19.61
N GLY A 89 7.88 -9.23 19.74
CA GLY A 89 7.28 -8.50 20.85
C GLY A 89 6.65 -7.16 20.45
N LEU A 90 6.31 -6.38 21.47
CA LEU A 90 5.55 -5.15 21.33
C LEU A 90 6.47 -3.94 21.12
N HIS A 91 6.38 -3.32 19.94
CA HIS A 91 7.20 -2.18 19.56
C HIS A 91 6.34 -0.99 19.17
N THR A 92 6.82 0.23 19.44
CA THR A 92 6.33 1.44 18.77
C THR A 92 7.32 1.81 17.68
N LEU A 93 6.95 1.61 16.42
CA LEU A 93 7.83 1.82 15.28
C LEU A 93 7.68 3.24 14.71
N PRO A 94 8.80 3.95 14.41
CA PRO A 94 8.76 5.21 13.68
C PRO A 94 8.42 4.97 12.20
N GLY A 95 8.14 6.05 11.47
CA GLY A 95 7.62 6.01 10.10
C GLY A 95 8.51 5.26 9.12
N ASN A 96 9.83 5.48 9.15
CA ASN A 96 10.76 4.81 8.25
C ASN A 96 10.81 3.28 8.45
N VAL A 97 10.80 2.81 9.71
CA VAL A 97 10.80 1.37 10.04
C VAL A 97 9.42 0.78 9.75
N THR A 98 8.35 1.52 10.04
CA THR A 98 6.96 1.10 9.71
C THR A 98 6.77 0.94 8.21
N LEU A 99 7.28 1.88 7.40
CA LEU A 99 7.24 1.78 5.95
C LEU A 99 8.02 0.55 5.47
N ALA A 100 9.22 0.33 6.02
CA ALA A 100 10.04 -0.82 5.67
C ALA A 100 9.33 -2.14 6.03
N TYR A 101 8.64 -2.18 7.17
CA TYR A 101 7.84 -3.32 7.62
C TYR A 101 6.68 -3.64 6.68
N VAL A 102 5.82 -2.67 6.33
CA VAL A 102 4.67 -2.92 5.43
C VAL A 102 5.06 -3.19 3.98
N ARG A 103 6.31 -2.87 3.60
CA ARG A 103 6.88 -3.18 2.28
C ARG A 103 7.61 -4.51 2.25
N ALA A 104 7.96 -5.08 3.41
CA ALA A 104 8.58 -6.39 3.47
C ALA A 104 7.61 -7.43 2.91
N ARG A 105 8.12 -8.26 1.99
CA ARG A 105 7.36 -9.37 1.40
C ARG A 105 7.92 -10.73 1.82
N ASN A 106 9.21 -10.80 2.16
CA ASN A 106 9.90 -12.04 2.49
C ASN A 106 9.77 -12.40 3.99
N THR A 107 8.57 -12.34 4.54
CA THR A 107 8.29 -12.99 5.83
C THR A 107 8.14 -14.49 5.57
N SER A 108 8.41 -15.34 6.57
CA SER A 108 8.41 -16.81 6.49
C SER A 108 7.12 -17.46 5.92
N GLY A 109 6.08 -16.67 5.65
CA GLY A 109 4.81 -17.06 5.02
C GLY A 109 4.64 -16.82 3.51
N GLY A 110 5.65 -16.36 2.75
CA GLY A 110 5.61 -16.39 1.26
C GLY A 110 6.26 -15.23 0.51
#